data_AF-A0A7V1KYM4-F1
#
_entry.id   AF-A0A7V1KYM4-F1
#
_cell.length_a   1.000
_cell.length_b   1.000
_cell.length_c   1.000
_cell.angle_alpha   90.00
_cell.angle_beta   90.00
_cell.angle_gamma   90.00
#
_symmetry.space_group_name_H-M   'P 1'
#
loop_
_entity.id
_entity.type
_entity.pdbx_description
1 polymer ?
#
loop_
_entity_poly.entity_id
_entity_poly.type
_entity_poly.pdbx_seq_one_letter_code
_entity_poly.pdbx_strand_id
1 'polypeptide(L)'
;MRLFQIDKAILLWGLINEEVLSLFKKEDLLGIPESRPYLYGLKNIFFLKNKGYNCFYLTDNMVGILFASGKIKSTYIFYKEKSDKGFLCPSGSLYVYLLSRLHNIEVNFFPQGELEKSLDKDASTLGGKPFVKKEDLKFVVLSQDELIGTNL
;
A
#
# COMPACT_ATOMS: atom_id res chain seq x y z
N MET A 1 2.43 -17.32 1.17
CA MET A 1 3.66 -17.29 2.00
C MET A 1 3.25 -17.27 3.45
N ARG A 2 3.91 -18.02 4.32
CA ARG A 2 3.63 -18.05 5.77
C ARG A 2 4.49 -16.99 6.47
N LEU A 3 4.03 -16.47 7.60
CA LEU A 3 4.71 -15.40 8.35
C LEU A 3 6.18 -15.73 8.68
N PHE A 4 6.47 -16.96 9.11
CA PHE A 4 7.83 -17.38 9.45
C PHE A 4 8.78 -17.46 8.25
N GLN A 5 8.26 -17.48 7.02
CA GLN A 5 9.06 -17.47 5.79
C GLN A 5 9.47 -16.05 5.38
N ILE A 6 8.86 -15.03 6.01
CA ILE A 6 9.21 -13.63 5.80
C ILE A 6 10.31 -13.32 6.82
N ASP A 7 11.47 -12.87 6.35
CA ASP A 7 12.56 -12.42 7.22
C ASP A 7 12.62 -10.88 7.26
N LYS A 8 12.98 -10.26 6.12
CA LYS A 8 13.07 -8.81 5.96
C LYS A 8 12.49 -8.35 4.62
N ALA A 9 11.26 -7.87 4.64
CA ALA A 9 10.54 -7.39 3.47
C ALA A 9 10.62 -5.86 3.33
N ILE A 10 10.59 -5.38 2.08
CA ILE A 10 10.35 -3.99 1.72
C ILE A 10 8.85 -3.81 1.53
N LEU A 11 8.23 -2.91 2.27
CA LEU A 11 6.80 -2.63 2.14
C LEU A 11 6.56 -1.56 1.06
N LEU A 12 5.73 -1.86 0.07
CA LEU A 12 5.35 -0.94 -1.00
C LEU A 12 3.87 -0.56 -0.87
N TRP A 13 3.57 0.66 -0.43
CA TRP A 13 2.20 1.12 -0.15
C TRP A 13 1.68 2.12 -1.19
N GLY A 14 0.58 1.79 -1.86
CA GLY A 14 -0.01 2.60 -2.92
C GLY A 14 0.29 2.06 -4.32
N LEU A 15 0.14 2.89 -5.35
CA LEU A 15 0.30 2.48 -6.75
C LEU A 15 1.75 2.69 -7.22
N ILE A 16 2.44 1.60 -7.56
CA ILE A 16 3.86 1.63 -7.88
C ILE A 16 4.11 2.37 -9.20
N ASN A 17 5.12 3.25 -9.21
CA ASN A 17 5.71 3.82 -10.42
C ASN A 17 6.85 2.90 -10.92
N GLU A 18 6.88 2.60 -12.21
CA GLU A 18 7.93 1.75 -12.79
C GLU A 18 9.35 2.32 -12.60
N GLU A 19 9.50 3.65 -12.57
CA GLU A 19 10.79 4.32 -12.43
C GLU A 19 11.53 3.93 -11.14
N VAL A 20 10.78 3.62 -10.08
CA VAL A 20 11.37 3.25 -8.78
C VAL A 20 11.85 1.81 -8.73
N LEU A 21 11.53 0.98 -9.72
CA LEU A 21 11.92 -0.43 -9.73
C LEU A 21 13.45 -0.63 -9.77
N SER A 22 14.17 0.36 -10.32
CA SER A 22 15.63 0.39 -10.33
C SER A 22 16.27 0.42 -8.93
N LEU A 23 15.50 0.81 -7.91
CA LEU A 23 15.93 0.84 -6.51
C LEU A 23 15.91 -0.54 -5.84
N PHE A 24 15.21 -1.52 -6.42
CA PHE A 24 15.00 -2.84 -5.83
C PHE A 24 15.75 -3.92 -6.62
N LYS A 25 16.40 -4.83 -5.91
CA LYS A 25 17.00 -6.04 -6.51
C LYS A 25 15.93 -7.10 -6.72
N LYS A 26 16.16 -8.06 -7.62
CA LYS A 26 15.18 -9.12 -7.90
C LYS A 26 14.98 -10.05 -6.71
N GLU A 27 16.02 -10.21 -5.90
CA GLU A 27 16.06 -11.05 -4.72
C GLU A 27 15.41 -10.38 -3.50
N ASP A 28 15.23 -9.05 -3.52
CA ASP A 28 14.53 -8.33 -2.45
C ASP A 28 13.10 -8.84 -2.31
N LEU A 29 12.69 -9.14 -1.09
CA LEU A 29 11.33 -9.56 -0.79
C LEU A 29 10.41 -8.33 -0.70
N LEU A 30 9.52 -8.14 -1.67
CA LEU A 30 8.59 -7.02 -1.72
C LEU A 30 7.22 -7.42 -1.17
N GLY A 31 6.77 -6.76 -0.11
CA GLY A 31 5.44 -6.90 0.47
C GLY A 31 4.46 -5.92 -0.16
N ILE A 32 3.40 -6.45 -0.78
CA ILE A 32 2.42 -5.70 -1.57
C ILE A 32 1.04 -5.78 -0.91
N PRO A 33 0.62 -4.76 -0.15
CA PRO A 33 -0.70 -4.69 0.46
C PRO A 33 -1.79 -4.47 -0.58
N GLU A 34 -2.99 -4.96 -0.29
CA GLU A 34 -4.13 -4.84 -1.18
C GLU A 34 -4.48 -3.38 -1.54
N SER A 35 -4.31 -2.44 -0.60
CA SER A 35 -4.63 -1.01 -0.77
C SER A 35 -6.12 -0.80 -1.09
N ARG A 36 -7.00 -1.15 -0.14
CA ARG A 36 -8.44 -0.87 -0.27
C ARG A 36 -8.70 0.65 -0.29
N PRO A 37 -9.78 1.09 -0.95
CA PRO A 37 -10.76 0.30 -1.69
C PRO A 37 -10.31 -0.06 -3.11
N TYR A 38 -9.28 0.60 -3.63
CA TYR A 38 -8.93 0.58 -5.04
C TYR A 38 -8.20 -0.70 -5.52
N LEU A 39 -7.74 -1.53 -4.59
CA LEU A 39 -7.08 -2.81 -4.86
C LEU A 39 -5.78 -2.67 -5.68
N TYR A 40 -5.01 -1.59 -5.47
CA TYR A 40 -3.74 -1.36 -6.18
C TYR A 40 -2.77 -2.54 -6.03
N GLY A 41 -2.81 -3.24 -4.89
CA GLY A 41 -1.97 -4.40 -4.63
C GLY A 41 -2.10 -5.52 -5.66
N LEU A 42 -3.30 -5.74 -6.21
CA LEU A 42 -3.53 -6.76 -7.24
C LEU A 42 -2.79 -6.38 -8.53
N LYS A 43 -2.91 -5.13 -8.98
CA LYS A 43 -2.18 -4.64 -10.16
C LYS A 43 -0.67 -4.71 -9.94
N ASN A 44 -0.21 -4.19 -8.81
CA ASN A 44 1.20 -4.16 -8.43
C ASN A 44 1.82 -5.56 -8.41
N ILE A 45 1.14 -6.55 -7.83
CA ILE A 45 1.75 -7.88 -7.71
C ILE A 45 1.88 -8.59 -9.06
N PHE A 46 0.91 -8.47 -9.96
CA PHE A 46 1.03 -9.03 -11.31
C PHE A 46 2.14 -8.33 -12.09
N PHE A 47 2.19 -7.00 -12.01
CA PHE A 47 3.23 -6.18 -12.63
C PHE A 47 4.64 -6.60 -12.17
N LEU A 48 4.86 -6.71 -10.86
CA LEU A 48 6.15 -7.11 -10.28
C LEU A 48 6.54 -8.55 -10.63
N LYS A 49 5.58 -9.50 -10.55
CA LYS A 49 5.83 -10.91 -10.90
C LYS A 49 6.19 -11.08 -12.36
N ASN A 50 5.51 -10.39 -13.28
CA ASN A 50 5.82 -10.44 -14.71
C ASN A 50 7.22 -9.91 -15.01
N LYS A 51 7.74 -9.01 -14.18
CA LYS A 51 9.12 -8.52 -14.24
C LYS A 51 10.11 -9.38 -13.43
N GLY A 52 9.67 -10.47 -12.79
CA GLY A 52 10.54 -11.40 -12.07
C GLY A 52 10.98 -10.94 -10.67
N TYR A 53 10.26 -10.03 -10.02
CA TYR A 53 10.56 -9.65 -8.64
C TYR A 53 10.02 -10.67 -7.63
N ASN A 54 10.78 -10.89 -6.56
CA ASN A 54 10.34 -11.70 -5.43
C ASN A 54 9.34 -10.92 -4.55
N CYS A 55 8.04 -11.12 -4.78
CA CYS A 55 7.01 -10.36 -4.07
C CYS A 55 5.88 -11.24 -3.54
N PHE A 56 5.23 -10.78 -2.47
CA PHE A 56 4.05 -11.42 -1.89
C PHE A 56 2.91 -10.42 -1.65
N TYR A 57 1.69 -10.93 -1.73
CA TYR A 57 0.47 -10.18 -1.47
C TYR A 57 0.08 -10.32 -0.01
N LEU A 58 -0.48 -9.26 0.57
CA LEU A 58 -1.05 -9.26 1.91
C LEU A 58 -2.25 -8.31 1.98
N THR A 59 -3.09 -8.50 3.00
CA THR A 59 -4.15 -7.54 3.31
C THR A 59 -3.60 -6.38 4.14
N ASP A 60 -4.29 -5.24 4.11
CA ASP A 60 -3.82 -4.00 4.76
C ASP A 60 -3.66 -4.18 6.28
N ASN A 61 -4.55 -4.94 6.91
CA ASN A 61 -4.50 -5.22 8.35
C ASN A 61 -3.32 -6.14 8.76
N MET A 62 -2.75 -6.93 7.85
CA MET A 62 -1.58 -7.77 8.15
C MET A 62 -0.29 -6.95 8.30
N VAL A 63 -0.26 -5.71 7.82
CA VAL A 63 0.92 -4.86 7.90
C VAL A 63 1.39 -4.69 9.36
N GLY A 64 0.45 -4.51 10.30
CA GLY A 64 0.77 -4.31 11.71
C GLY A 64 1.53 -5.48 12.34
N ILE A 65 1.13 -6.74 12.04
CA ILE A 65 1.84 -7.91 12.56
C ILE A 65 3.23 -8.06 11.95
N LEU A 66 3.45 -7.63 10.70
CA LEU A 66 4.78 -7.63 10.08
C LEU A 66 5.72 -6.64 10.76
N PHE A 67 5.25 -5.43 11.07
CA PHE A 67 6.04 -4.46 11.85
C PHE A 67 6.33 -4.97 13.27
N ALA A 68 5.31 -5.44 13.99
CA ALA A 68 5.44 -5.97 15.34
C ALA A 68 6.42 -7.14 15.42
N SER A 69 6.47 -7.98 14.38
CA SER A 69 7.36 -9.14 14.29
C SER A 69 8.75 -8.80 13.72
N GLY A 70 9.06 -7.51 13.51
CA GLY A 70 10.35 -7.06 12.98
C GLY A 70 10.63 -7.47 11.53
N LYS A 71 9.59 -7.77 10.75
CA LYS A 71 9.68 -8.34 9.39
C LYS A 71 9.80 -7.31 8.28
N ILE A 72 9.62 -6.03 8.57
CA ILE A 72 9.79 -4.93 7.62
C ILE A 72 11.17 -4.30 7.80
N LYS A 73 11.90 -4.05 6.70
CA LYS A 73 13.21 -3.37 6.72
C LYS A 73 13.15 -1.92 6.24
N SER A 74 12.24 -1.60 5.31
CA SER A 74 12.04 -0.26 4.77
C SER A 74 10.64 -0.14 4.20
N THR A 75 10.14 1.09 4.13
CA THR A 75 8.79 1.41 3.65
C THR A 75 8.86 2.42 2.53
N TYR A 76 8.09 2.19 1.47
CA TYR A 76 7.94 3.09 0.33
C TYR A 76 6.48 3.44 0.18
N ILE A 77 6.15 4.73 0.26
CA ILE A 77 4.78 5.25 0.12
C ILE A 77 4.69 6.02 -1.20
N PHE A 78 3.72 5.61 -2.02
CA PHE A 78 3.45 6.21 -3.32
C PHE A 78 2.36 7.28 -3.20
N TYR A 79 2.74 8.55 -3.29
CA TYR A 79 1.86 9.70 -3.08
C TYR A 79 1.16 10.16 -4.36
N LYS A 80 -0.06 10.69 -4.21
CA LYS A 80 -0.85 11.31 -5.28
C LYS A 80 -0.34 12.71 -5.61
N GLU A 81 -0.12 13.52 -4.58
CA GLU A 81 0.28 14.91 -4.71
C GLU A 81 1.30 15.27 -3.63
N LYS A 82 2.24 16.15 -3.98
CA LYS A 82 3.18 16.77 -3.04
C LYS A 82 2.88 18.26 -2.97
N SER A 83 2.77 18.78 -1.76
CA SER A 83 2.57 20.20 -1.48
C SER A 83 3.49 20.66 -0.34
N ASP A 84 3.47 21.95 -0.03
CA ASP A 84 4.21 22.52 1.12
C ASP A 84 3.74 21.96 2.46
N LYS A 85 2.51 21.43 2.52
CA LYS A 85 1.96 20.81 3.74
C LYS A 85 2.40 19.36 3.92
N GLY A 86 2.95 18.73 2.88
CA GLY A 86 3.37 17.33 2.88
C GLY A 86 2.86 16.54 1.69
N PHE A 87 2.69 15.23 1.89
CA PHE A 87 2.34 14.27 0.85
C PHE A 87 0.88 13.82 1.00
N LEU A 88 0.06 14.07 -0.01
CA LEU A 88 -1.29 13.51 -0.09
C LEU A 88 -1.18 12.10 -0.65
N CYS A 89 -1.51 11.11 0.16
CA CYS A 89 -1.29 9.70 -0.15
C CYS A 89 -2.62 8.92 -0.12
N PRO A 90 -2.69 7.75 -0.78
CA PRO A 90 -3.87 6.88 -0.70
C PRO A 90 -4.24 6.52 0.76
N SER A 91 -5.52 6.24 1.00
CA SER A 91 -6.04 5.75 2.29
C SER A 91 -5.14 4.68 2.93
N GLY A 92 -4.95 4.76 4.25
CA GLY A 92 -4.09 3.88 5.04
C GLY A 92 -2.58 4.19 4.99
N SER A 93 -2.15 5.18 4.20
CA SER A 93 -0.74 5.60 4.16
C SER A 93 -0.26 6.19 5.49
N LEU A 94 -1.11 6.95 6.19
CA LEU A 94 -0.82 7.50 7.51
C LEU A 94 -0.61 6.38 8.53
N TYR A 95 -1.44 5.34 8.49
CA TYR A 95 -1.26 4.15 9.32
C TYR A 95 0.09 3.49 9.07
N VAL A 96 0.46 3.27 7.81
CA VAL A 96 1.76 2.68 7.45
C VAL A 96 2.91 3.58 7.86
N TYR A 97 2.83 4.88 7.60
CA TYR A 97 3.83 5.86 8.03
C TYR A 97 4.05 5.81 9.55
N LEU A 98 2.97 5.86 10.33
CA LEU A 98 3.06 5.82 11.80
C LEU A 98 3.68 4.51 12.30
N LEU A 99 3.31 3.35 11.72
CA LEU A 99 3.95 2.08 12.04
C LEU A 99 5.44 2.10 11.74
N SER A 100 5.85 2.62 10.58
CA SER A 100 7.27 2.74 10.25
C SER A 100 8.01 3.61 11.26
N ARG A 101 7.44 4.75 11.66
CA ARG A 101 8.03 5.63 12.69
C ARG A 101 8.14 4.96 14.05
N LEU A 102 7.07 4.31 14.52
CA LEU A 102 7.05 3.60 15.80
C LEU A 102 8.10 2.47 15.88
N HIS A 103 8.41 1.85 14.74
CA HIS A 103 9.38 0.75 14.65
C HIS A 103 10.77 1.19 14.15
N ASN A 104 11.05 2.50 14.06
CA ASN A 104 12.31 3.05 13.56
C ASN A 104 12.71 2.54 12.17
N ILE A 105 11.72 2.37 11.28
CA ILE A 105 11.89 1.95 9.90
C ILE A 105 11.91 3.18 8.99
N GLU A 106 12.87 3.21 8.07
CA GLU A 106 12.99 4.26 7.07
C GLU A 106 11.75 4.31 6.16
N VAL A 107 11.25 5.52 5.91
CA VAL A 107 10.13 5.79 5.00
C VAL A 107 10.58 6.65 3.84
N ASN A 108 10.38 6.15 2.63
CA ASN A 108 10.67 6.85 1.40
C ASN A 108 9.38 7.19 0.66
N PHE A 109 9.30 8.39 0.10
CA PHE A 109 8.13 8.89 -0.62
C PHE A 109 8.43 9.02 -2.11
N PHE A 110 7.56 8.48 -2.95
CA PHE A 110 7.67 8.55 -4.40
C PHE A 110 6.35 8.93 -5.06
N PRO A 111 6.35 9.62 -6.21
CA PRO A 111 5.14 9.81 -6.98
C PRO A 111 4.51 8.46 -7.31
N GLN A 112 3.19 8.36 -7.16
CA GLN A 112 2.45 7.19 -7.60
C GLN A 112 2.51 7.01 -9.12
N GLY A 113 2.34 5.77 -9.57
CA GLY A 113 2.18 5.46 -11.00
C GLY A 113 0.83 5.93 -11.56
N GLU A 114 0.60 5.63 -12.84
CA GLU A 114 -0.64 6.00 -13.52
C GLU A 114 -1.83 5.14 -13.09
N LEU A 115 -2.90 5.83 -12.65
CA LEU A 115 -4.16 5.21 -12.27
C LEU A 115 -4.99 4.89 -13.51
N GLU A 116 -5.33 3.63 -13.72
CA GLU A 116 -6.56 3.30 -14.44
C GLU A 116 -7.75 3.63 -13.55
N LYS A 117 -8.88 4.06 -14.13
CA LYS A 117 -10.11 4.27 -13.34
C LYS A 117 -10.46 2.98 -12.62
N SER A 118 -10.43 3.03 -11.29
CA SER A 118 -10.90 1.90 -10.49
C SER A 118 -12.41 1.74 -10.63
N LEU A 119 -12.87 0.49 -10.73
CA LEU A 119 -14.28 0.15 -10.68
C LEU A 119 -14.84 0.26 -9.25
N ASP A 120 -13.95 0.25 -8.26
CA ASP A 120 -14.30 0.32 -6.84
C ASP A 120 -13.92 1.67 -6.24
N LYS A 121 -14.88 2.30 -5.57
CA LYS A 121 -14.74 3.63 -4.97
C LYS A 121 -14.72 3.62 -3.43
N ASP A 122 -15.24 2.56 -2.83
CA ASP A 122 -15.38 2.38 -1.40
C ASP A 122 -15.61 0.89 -1.08
N ALA A 123 -15.92 0.56 0.17
CA ALA A 123 -16.15 -0.82 0.59
C ALA A 123 -17.48 -1.43 0.08
N SER A 124 -18.37 -0.65 -0.55
CA SER A 124 -19.64 -1.14 -1.08
C SER A 124 -19.52 -1.93 -2.37
N THR A 125 -18.38 -1.84 -3.07
CA THR A 125 -18.14 -2.57 -4.31
C THR A 125 -16.87 -3.42 -4.26
N LEU A 126 -16.89 -4.49 -5.05
CA LEU A 126 -15.74 -5.33 -5.35
C LEU A 126 -15.78 -5.72 -6.82
N GLY A 127 -14.78 -5.31 -7.59
CA GLY A 127 -14.75 -5.48 -9.05
C GLY A 127 -15.93 -4.79 -9.74
N GLY A 128 -16.39 -3.65 -9.20
CA GLY A 128 -17.54 -2.90 -9.71
C GLY A 128 -18.91 -3.55 -9.41
N LYS A 129 -18.95 -4.65 -8.66
CA LYS A 129 -20.19 -5.32 -8.24
C LYS A 129 -20.53 -4.96 -6.79
N PRO A 130 -21.81 -4.85 -6.42
CA PRO A 130 -22.21 -4.65 -5.03
C PRO A 130 -21.66 -5.75 -4.11
N PHE A 131 -21.00 -5.34 -3.04
CA PHE A 131 -20.39 -6.19 -2.02
C PHE A 131 -21.00 -6.00 -0.63
N VAL A 132 -21.96 -5.09 -0.49
CA VAL A 132 -22.72 -4.83 0.74
C VAL A 132 -24.22 -4.93 0.48
N LYS A 133 -24.99 -5.29 1.50
CA LYS A 133 -26.45 -5.28 1.40
C LYS A 133 -26.96 -3.84 1.30
N LYS A 134 -28.11 -3.66 0.64
CA LYS A 134 -28.75 -2.35 0.49
C LYS A 134 -29.02 -1.66 1.84
N GLU A 135 -29.43 -2.41 2.85
CA GLU A 135 -29.71 -1.93 4.21
C GLU A 135 -28.45 -1.44 4.96
N ASP A 136 -27.28 -1.93 4.55
CA ASP A 136 -25.98 -1.61 5.17
C ASP A 136 -25.25 -0.46 4.46
N LEU A 137 -25.77 0.05 3.33
CA LEU A 137 -25.17 1.17 2.60
C LEU A 137 -24.98 2.42 3.46
N LYS A 138 -25.82 2.61 4.47
CA LYS A 138 -25.73 3.70 5.45
C LYS A 138 -24.44 3.69 6.29
N PHE A 139 -23.77 2.53 6.37
CA PHE A 139 -22.51 2.36 7.09
C PHE A 139 -21.28 2.49 6.17
N VAL A 140 -21.47 2.63 4.86
CA VAL A 140 -20.37 2.75 3.91
C VAL A 140 -19.78 4.15 4.01
N VAL A 141 -18.47 4.21 4.25
CA VAL A 141 -17.69 5.44 4.28
C VAL A 141 -16.85 5.51 3.01
N LEU A 142 -16.83 6.68 2.38
CA LEU A 142 -15.94 6.94 1.25
C LEU A 142 -14.50 6.96 1.74
N SER A 143 -13.61 6.28 1.03
CA SER A 143 -12.18 6.40 1.29
C SER A 143 -11.73 7.83 1.08
N GLN A 144 -10.89 8.33 1.97
CA GLN A 144 -10.26 9.63 1.84
C GLN A 144 -8.75 9.43 1.72
N ASP A 145 -8.14 10.28 0.91
CA ASP A 145 -6.68 10.38 0.88
C ASP A 145 -6.18 11.04 2.16
N GLU A 146 -4.98 10.65 2.57
CA GLU A 146 -4.40 11.02 3.85
C GLU A 146 -3.20 11.93 3.62
N LEU A 147 -3.19 13.08 4.29
CA LEU A 147 -2.06 14.00 4.26
C LEU A 147 -1.03 13.58 5.32
N ILE A 148 0.17 13.22 4.88
CA ILE A 148 1.31 12.99 5.76
C ILE A 148 2.17 14.26 5.76
N GLY A 149 2.19 14.95 6.90
CA GLY A 149 2.95 16.18 7.09
C GLY A 149 4.46 15.93 7.14
N THR A 150 5.23 16.88 6.61
CA THR A 150 6.71 16.87 6.67
C THR A 150 7.27 17.27 8.03
N ASN A 151 6.44 17.79 8.93
CA ASN A 151 6.82 18.32 10.25
C ASN A 151 6.50 17.37 11.43
N LEU A 152 6.41 16.05 11.18
CA LEU A 152 6.15 15.02 12.20
C LEU A 152 7.42 14.29 12.66
#